data_AF-A0A4S4NED9-F1
#
_entry.id   AF-A0A4S4NED9-F1
#
_cell.length_a   1.000
_cell.length_b   1.000
_cell.length_c   1.000
_cell.angle_alpha   90.00
_cell.angle_beta   90.00
_cell.angle_gamma   90.00
#
_symmetry.space_group_name_H-M   'P 1'
#
loop_
_entity.id
_entity.type
_entity.pdbx_description
1 polymer ?
#
loop_
_entity_poly.entity_id
_entity_poly.type
_entity_poly.pdbx_seq_one_letter_code
_entity_poly.pdbx_strand_id
1 'polypeptide(L)'
;MKFLHLILLLVIWSGSLAAQIDLTPDEWRQDLRFLQRTIHEEYPFLFKKVSAEDFDAAVEELYTDIPELEDHEVVVGLARIVALFGYGHTNIWLSGWGPDNPFGFREMPYRLYWFSDGIFVQGAHREYAEAVGARVTHVEGMPVEKALEAIRPVVSVENEQFFKSAGPVQLANPAVLHAQGITPELKDEITLTLEKDGEPFDVTFAPVDSTGDHVHYGLVQEDEQWLDARDNATTPLWLKHLDRPYFYEYLPDSKTVYVRQSKVRDDTTQILPDFYAEVFQFVEDNEVDRLVLDLRLNGGGNNYKNKDVIRGIIQTEKIDQPGKLFVIIGRRTFSAAQNLVNELDNYTNAIFVGEPTSENVNFYGDNRPVELPNSKIEARLSFAWWQDKPQWENDDWQAPHIAVDMSSADYRDNRDPSIEAILNYQGDISLADPMDHLERLYAAGKIEEVRSEAHRLVKDPRYRYYPFERNLNRAGYQLLGQGQKLPALMVFQLNAELFPESPNVWDSLAEGYWKAGNHEKAVEYYQKAIDMDPEGPTAVNARAMLGEIRGDGAKE
;
A
#
# COMPACT_ATOMS: atom_id res chain seq x y z
N MET A 1 -39.19 68.61 -25.00
CA MET A 1 -38.54 67.58 -25.84
C MET A 1 -37.75 66.67 -24.94
N LYS A 2 -38.09 65.37 -24.96
CA LYS A 2 -37.49 64.30 -24.14
C LYS A 2 -36.08 63.99 -24.67
N PHE A 3 -35.09 63.87 -23.79
CA PHE A 3 -33.83 63.17 -24.11
C PHE A 3 -33.83 61.84 -23.36
N LEU A 4 -33.90 60.77 -24.15
CA LEU A 4 -34.02 59.38 -23.75
C LEU A 4 -32.61 58.82 -23.47
N HIS A 5 -32.51 58.04 -22.40
CA HIS A 5 -31.32 57.28 -22.02
C HIS A 5 -31.07 56.14 -22.99
N LEU A 6 -29.80 55.85 -23.31
CA LEU A 6 -29.37 54.51 -23.70
C LEU A 6 -27.91 54.29 -23.26
N ILE A 7 -27.75 53.69 -22.08
CA ILE A 7 -26.47 53.12 -21.63
C ILE A 7 -26.49 51.67 -22.09
N LEU A 8 -25.61 51.33 -23.04
CA LEU A 8 -25.35 49.95 -23.44
C LEU A 8 -24.45 49.31 -22.39
N LEU A 9 -25.02 48.51 -21.49
CA LEU A 9 -24.28 47.60 -20.63
C LEU A 9 -23.93 46.36 -21.46
N LEU A 10 -22.71 46.31 -21.97
CA LEU A 10 -22.10 45.09 -22.51
C LEU A 10 -21.71 44.22 -21.30
N VAL A 11 -22.59 43.29 -20.96
CA VAL A 11 -22.26 42.18 -20.06
C VAL A 11 -21.38 41.22 -20.87
N ILE A 12 -20.07 41.27 -20.63
CA ILE A 12 -19.14 40.25 -21.11
C ILE A 12 -19.32 39.07 -20.14
N TRP A 13 -20.10 38.08 -20.55
CA TRP A 13 -20.04 36.74 -19.97
C TRP A 13 -18.67 36.16 -20.31
N SER A 14 -17.71 36.30 -19.40
CA SER A 14 -16.50 35.47 -19.42
C SER A 14 -16.88 34.10 -18.86
N GLY A 15 -17.58 33.30 -19.66
CA GLY A 15 -17.53 31.86 -19.47
C GLY A 15 -16.12 31.44 -19.82
N SER A 16 -15.33 31.00 -18.84
CA SER A 16 -14.14 30.20 -19.10
C SER A 16 -14.61 28.87 -19.69
N LEU A 17 -14.80 28.83 -21.00
CA LEU A 17 -14.74 27.57 -21.73
C LEU A 17 -13.29 27.11 -21.59
N ALA A 18 -13.03 26.20 -20.64
CA ALA A 18 -11.84 25.38 -20.72
C ALA A 18 -11.81 24.77 -22.12
N ALA A 19 -10.70 24.92 -22.83
CA ALA A 19 -10.56 24.35 -24.16
C ALA A 19 -10.54 22.82 -24.00
N GLN A 20 -11.67 22.17 -24.25
CA GLN A 20 -11.72 20.72 -24.37
C GLN A 20 -10.78 20.31 -25.49
N ILE A 21 -9.86 19.42 -25.20
CA ILE A 21 -8.96 18.83 -26.20
C ILE A 21 -9.84 17.93 -27.07
N ASP A 22 -10.12 18.36 -28.31
CA ASP A 22 -10.92 17.60 -29.28
C ASP A 22 -9.96 16.80 -30.16
N LEU A 23 -9.60 15.59 -29.70
CA LEU A 23 -8.73 14.68 -30.44
C LEU A 23 -9.54 13.71 -31.28
N THR A 24 -9.05 13.46 -32.49
CA THR A 24 -9.61 12.41 -33.34
C THR A 24 -9.23 11.02 -32.82
N PRO A 25 -10.04 9.98 -33.12
CA PRO A 25 -9.66 8.60 -32.81
C PRO A 25 -8.28 8.19 -33.33
N ASP A 26 -7.85 8.74 -34.47
CA ASP A 26 -6.52 8.48 -35.03
C ASP A 26 -5.39 9.13 -34.20
N GLU A 27 -5.62 10.29 -33.61
CA GLU A 27 -4.64 10.95 -32.71
C GLU A 27 -4.53 10.21 -31.38
N TRP A 28 -5.64 9.74 -30.81
CA TRP A 28 -5.63 8.87 -29.63
C TRP A 28 -4.88 7.55 -29.88
N ARG A 29 -5.11 6.94 -31.04
CA ARG A 29 -4.38 5.74 -31.48
C ARG A 29 -2.89 6.00 -31.65
N GLN A 30 -2.50 7.16 -32.17
CA GLN A 30 -1.09 7.54 -32.28
C GLN A 30 -0.42 7.69 -30.91
N ASP A 31 -1.12 8.29 -29.93
CA ASP A 31 -0.65 8.41 -28.56
C ASP A 31 -0.44 7.03 -27.91
N LEU A 32 -1.42 6.13 -28.04
CA LEU A 32 -1.33 4.76 -27.54
C LEU A 32 -0.15 3.98 -28.18
N ARG A 33 0.04 4.10 -29.50
CA ARG A 33 1.15 3.45 -30.21
C ARG A 33 2.50 4.05 -29.84
N PHE A 34 2.55 5.35 -29.63
CA PHE A 34 3.76 6.01 -29.12
C PHE A 34 4.13 5.44 -27.75
N LEU A 35 3.18 5.39 -26.81
CA LEU A 35 3.39 4.82 -25.49
C LEU A 35 3.86 3.36 -25.55
N GLN A 36 3.18 2.52 -26.33
CA GLN A 36 3.55 1.11 -26.54
C GLN A 36 5.00 0.98 -27.04
N ARG A 37 5.36 1.71 -28.09
CA ARG A 37 6.73 1.66 -28.65
C ARG A 37 7.77 2.14 -27.63
N THR A 38 7.52 3.25 -26.96
CA THR A 38 8.44 3.79 -25.94
C THR A 38 8.67 2.78 -24.81
N ILE A 39 7.61 2.10 -24.35
CA ILE A 39 7.74 1.06 -23.32
C ILE A 39 8.64 -0.09 -23.79
N HIS A 40 8.42 -0.62 -25.00
CA HIS A 40 9.24 -1.71 -25.53
C HIS A 40 10.70 -1.31 -25.78
N GLU A 41 10.93 -0.09 -26.27
CA GLU A 41 12.27 0.40 -26.64
C GLU A 41 13.08 0.87 -25.43
N GLU A 42 12.46 1.55 -24.48
CA GLU A 42 13.15 2.26 -23.38
C GLU A 42 12.89 1.68 -22.00
N TYR A 43 11.75 1.01 -21.78
CA TYR A 43 11.34 0.46 -20.47
C TYR A 43 11.05 -1.07 -20.47
N PRO A 44 11.73 -1.92 -21.28
CA PRO A 44 11.39 -3.35 -21.36
C PRO A 44 11.64 -4.11 -20.05
N PHE A 45 12.36 -3.51 -19.11
CA PHE A 45 12.62 -4.08 -17.78
C PHE A 45 11.41 -4.02 -16.83
N LEU A 46 10.35 -3.28 -17.17
CA LEU A 46 9.09 -3.21 -16.40
C LEU A 46 8.23 -4.48 -16.55
N PHE A 47 8.47 -5.31 -17.58
CA PHE A 47 7.79 -6.59 -17.80
C PHE A 47 8.24 -7.68 -16.81
N LYS A 48 8.01 -7.43 -15.51
CA LYS A 48 8.27 -8.37 -14.41
C LYS A 48 6.99 -8.96 -13.85
N LYS A 49 5.96 -8.13 -13.63
CA LYS A 49 4.64 -8.53 -13.11
C LYS A 49 3.63 -8.83 -14.23
N VAL A 50 3.91 -8.36 -15.45
CA VAL A 50 3.10 -8.57 -16.65
C VAL A 50 4.02 -8.99 -17.81
N SER A 51 3.54 -9.88 -18.67
CA SER A 51 4.28 -10.27 -19.88
C SER A 51 4.15 -9.19 -20.96
N ALA A 52 5.11 -9.15 -21.88
CA ALA A 52 5.01 -8.29 -23.05
C ALA A 52 3.81 -8.67 -23.93
N GLU A 53 3.49 -9.97 -24.04
CA GLU A 53 2.34 -10.44 -24.81
C GLU A 53 1.00 -9.98 -24.21
N ASP A 54 0.82 -10.08 -22.89
CA ASP A 54 -0.42 -9.66 -22.22
C ASP A 54 -0.58 -8.13 -22.29
N PHE A 55 0.51 -7.38 -22.15
CA PHE A 55 0.51 -5.93 -22.33
C PHE A 55 0.12 -5.53 -23.76
N ASP A 56 0.73 -6.16 -24.78
CA ASP A 56 0.42 -5.87 -26.17
C ASP A 56 -1.03 -6.25 -26.51
N ALA A 57 -1.55 -7.35 -25.95
CA ALA A 57 -2.94 -7.72 -26.10
C ALA A 57 -3.90 -6.66 -25.54
N ALA A 58 -3.63 -6.14 -24.33
CA ALA A 58 -4.41 -5.05 -23.74
C ALA A 58 -4.33 -3.75 -24.57
N VAL A 59 -3.15 -3.45 -25.14
CA VAL A 59 -2.99 -2.30 -26.05
C VAL A 59 -3.82 -2.47 -27.31
N GLU A 60 -3.87 -3.67 -27.91
CA GLU A 60 -4.69 -3.92 -29.11
C GLU A 60 -6.20 -3.83 -28.81
N GLU A 61 -6.62 -4.28 -27.64
CA GLU A 61 -8.01 -4.14 -27.16
C GLU A 61 -8.39 -2.66 -27.11
N LEU A 62 -7.64 -1.84 -26.35
CA LEU A 62 -7.89 -0.40 -26.28
C LEU A 62 -7.82 0.28 -27.65
N TYR A 63 -6.83 -0.08 -28.48
CA TYR A 63 -6.70 0.48 -29.83
C TYR A 63 -7.95 0.24 -30.69
N THR A 64 -8.55 -0.95 -30.55
CA THR A 64 -9.76 -1.34 -31.28
C THR A 64 -10.96 -0.53 -30.80
N ASP A 65 -11.08 -0.33 -29.49
CA ASP A 65 -12.23 0.32 -28.86
C ASP A 65 -12.24 1.85 -28.99
N ILE A 66 -11.06 2.51 -29.08
CA ILE A 66 -10.92 3.99 -29.15
C ILE A 66 -11.97 4.71 -30.01
N PRO A 67 -12.36 4.27 -31.23
CA PRO A 67 -13.36 4.98 -32.04
C PRO A 67 -14.76 5.07 -31.43
N GLU A 68 -15.08 4.20 -30.48
CA GLU A 68 -16.39 4.14 -29.82
C GLU A 68 -16.33 4.69 -28.38
N LEU A 69 -15.15 5.08 -27.90
CA LEU A 69 -14.93 5.61 -26.55
C LEU A 69 -14.99 7.13 -26.52
N GLU A 70 -15.47 7.67 -25.40
CA GLU A 70 -15.34 9.09 -25.06
C GLU A 70 -13.92 9.41 -24.57
N ASP A 71 -13.48 10.67 -24.66
CA ASP A 71 -12.09 11.06 -24.36
C ASP A 71 -11.63 10.61 -22.97
N HIS A 72 -12.45 10.77 -21.92
CA HIS A 72 -12.08 10.35 -20.57
C HIS A 72 -11.95 8.83 -20.45
N GLU A 73 -12.73 8.06 -21.21
CA GLU A 73 -12.62 6.60 -21.25
C GLU A 73 -11.32 6.15 -21.91
N VAL A 74 -10.86 6.87 -22.95
CA VAL A 74 -9.55 6.66 -23.55
C VAL A 74 -8.44 6.95 -22.53
N VAL A 75 -8.54 8.05 -21.77
CA VAL A 75 -7.55 8.38 -20.73
C VAL A 75 -7.52 7.34 -19.60
N VAL A 76 -8.68 6.88 -19.14
CA VAL A 76 -8.75 5.78 -18.16
C VAL A 76 -8.23 4.47 -18.76
N GLY A 77 -8.47 4.23 -20.05
CA GLY A 77 -7.85 3.15 -20.82
C GLY A 77 -6.33 3.20 -20.79
N LEU A 78 -5.73 4.35 -21.09
CA LEU A 78 -4.27 4.55 -21.02
C LEU A 78 -3.75 4.32 -19.59
N ALA A 79 -4.47 4.79 -18.57
CA ALA A 79 -4.12 4.53 -17.18
C ALA A 79 -4.13 3.03 -16.84
N ARG A 80 -5.13 2.26 -17.32
CA ARG A 80 -5.16 0.80 -17.18
C ARG A 80 -3.94 0.13 -17.82
N ILE A 81 -3.56 0.55 -19.04
CA ILE A 81 -2.37 0.03 -19.74
C ILE A 81 -1.10 0.24 -18.92
N VAL A 82 -0.90 1.44 -18.37
CA VAL A 82 0.27 1.74 -17.53
C VAL A 82 0.19 1.02 -16.17
N ALA A 83 -1.00 0.86 -15.61
CA ALA A 83 -1.20 0.18 -14.33
C ALA A 83 -0.88 -1.33 -14.36
N LEU A 84 -0.88 -1.97 -15.55
CA LEU A 84 -0.51 -3.39 -15.72
C LEU A 84 0.86 -3.76 -15.14
N PHE A 85 1.79 -2.81 -15.09
CA PHE A 85 3.12 -3.05 -14.52
C PHE A 85 3.09 -3.25 -13.00
N GLY A 86 2.07 -2.74 -12.30
CA GLY A 86 1.91 -2.90 -10.86
C GLY A 86 3.04 -2.28 -10.04
N TYR A 87 3.53 -1.10 -10.44
CA TYR A 87 4.49 -0.29 -9.68
C TYR A 87 3.88 1.09 -9.40
N GLY A 88 3.87 1.53 -8.15
CA GLY A 88 3.19 2.75 -7.72
C GLY A 88 3.77 4.02 -8.35
N HIS A 89 5.05 4.00 -8.74
CA HIS A 89 5.71 5.09 -9.48
C HIS A 89 5.44 5.09 -10.99
N THR A 90 4.85 4.02 -11.53
CA THR A 90 4.49 3.88 -12.94
C THR A 90 3.00 4.10 -13.12
N ASN A 91 2.58 5.30 -13.50
CA ASN A 91 1.16 5.67 -13.54
C ASN A 91 0.85 6.80 -14.54
N ILE A 92 -0.44 6.95 -14.84
CA ILE A 92 -1.02 8.19 -15.35
C ILE A 92 -1.92 8.73 -14.23
N TRP A 93 -1.70 9.97 -13.81
CA TRP A 93 -2.52 10.56 -12.74
C TRP A 93 -3.90 10.94 -13.27
N LEU A 94 -4.94 10.42 -12.61
CA LEU A 94 -6.35 10.74 -12.89
C LEU A 94 -6.96 11.70 -11.87
N SER A 95 -6.15 12.21 -10.94
CA SER A 95 -6.54 13.10 -9.84
C SER A 95 -5.58 14.29 -9.77
N GLY A 96 -5.96 15.34 -9.05
CA GLY A 96 -5.17 16.56 -8.90
C GLY A 96 -5.13 17.46 -10.14
N TRP A 97 -6.03 17.24 -11.10
CA TRP A 97 -6.20 18.15 -12.22
C TRP A 97 -6.94 19.41 -11.75
N GLY A 98 -6.45 20.58 -12.14
CA GLY A 98 -7.11 21.85 -11.84
C GLY A 98 -8.47 22.00 -12.53
N PRO A 99 -9.23 23.06 -12.21
CA PRO A 99 -10.56 23.29 -12.80
C PRO A 99 -10.55 23.43 -14.33
N ASP A 100 -9.38 23.74 -14.92
CA ASP A 100 -9.17 23.85 -16.37
C ASP A 100 -8.77 22.52 -17.04
N ASN A 101 -8.97 21.37 -16.37
CA ASN A 101 -8.66 20.06 -16.92
C ASN A 101 -9.40 19.80 -18.24
N PRO A 102 -8.69 19.56 -19.36
CA PRO A 102 -9.32 19.36 -20.66
C PRO A 102 -10.14 18.06 -20.77
N PHE A 103 -9.95 17.10 -19.85
CA PHE A 103 -10.60 15.78 -19.88
C PHE A 103 -11.76 15.65 -18.89
N GLY A 104 -12.15 16.73 -18.22
CA GLY A 104 -13.33 16.74 -17.35
C GLY A 104 -13.20 15.95 -16.04
N PHE A 105 -12.02 15.46 -15.66
CA PHE A 105 -11.81 14.88 -14.31
C PHE A 105 -12.02 15.97 -13.26
N ARG A 106 -13.04 15.76 -12.43
CA ARG A 106 -13.36 16.58 -11.26
C ARG A 106 -13.33 15.70 -10.03
N GLU A 107 -12.79 16.23 -8.94
CA GLU A 107 -12.83 15.54 -7.64
C GLU A 107 -14.09 15.92 -6.89
N MET A 108 -14.70 14.92 -6.24
CA MET A 108 -15.82 15.18 -5.35
C MET A 108 -15.36 15.81 -4.02
N PRO A 109 -16.22 16.61 -3.37
CA PRO A 109 -15.93 17.32 -2.12
C PRO A 109 -15.90 16.40 -0.88
N TYR A 110 -15.35 15.20 -1.01
CA TYR A 110 -15.17 14.25 0.08
C TYR A 110 -13.85 13.48 -0.06
N ARG A 111 -13.35 13.01 1.08
CA ARG A 111 -12.22 12.10 1.17
C ARG A 111 -12.66 10.81 1.82
N LEU A 112 -12.43 9.70 1.13
CA LEU A 112 -12.66 8.37 1.68
C LEU A 112 -11.37 7.85 2.34
N TYR A 113 -11.52 7.17 3.46
CA TYR A 113 -10.43 6.45 4.11
C TYR A 113 -10.88 5.03 4.48
N TRP A 114 -9.99 4.07 4.28
CA TRP A 114 -10.25 2.66 4.54
C TRP A 114 -9.70 2.26 5.93
N PHE A 115 -10.50 2.44 6.97
CA PHE A 115 -10.19 2.00 8.33
C PHE A 115 -10.28 0.47 8.46
N SER A 116 -9.83 -0.09 9.58
CA SER A 116 -9.91 -1.54 9.83
C SER A 116 -11.34 -2.10 9.81
N ASP A 117 -12.33 -1.24 10.05
CA ASP A 117 -13.75 -1.55 10.18
C ASP A 117 -14.58 -1.08 8.98
N GLY A 118 -13.95 -0.64 7.89
CA GLY A 118 -14.61 -0.34 6.62
C GLY A 118 -14.12 0.96 5.96
N ILE A 119 -14.82 1.38 4.91
CA ILE A 119 -14.55 2.64 4.21
C ILE A 119 -15.48 3.70 4.78
N PHE A 120 -14.92 4.85 5.14
CA PHE A 120 -15.65 5.96 5.73
C PHE A 120 -15.34 7.25 5.02
N VAL A 121 -16.28 8.19 5.06
CA VAL A 121 -16.03 9.58 4.70
C VAL A 121 -15.17 10.21 5.79
N GLN A 122 -13.84 10.27 5.58
CA GLN A 122 -12.88 10.84 6.53
C GLN A 122 -13.05 12.35 6.66
N GLY A 123 -13.37 13.02 5.58
CA GLY A 123 -13.68 14.45 5.59
C GLY A 123 -14.47 14.85 4.36
N ALA A 124 -15.17 15.96 4.46
CA ALA A 124 -15.97 16.50 3.36
C ALA A 124 -16.13 18.01 3.49
N HIS A 125 -16.52 18.66 2.40
CA HIS A 125 -16.92 20.07 2.45
C HIS A 125 -18.10 20.25 3.44
N ARG A 126 -18.14 21.39 4.14
CA ARG A 126 -19.09 21.67 5.24
C ARG A 126 -20.56 21.57 4.84
N GLU A 127 -20.87 21.76 3.56
CA GLU A 127 -22.22 21.55 3.00
C GLU A 127 -22.70 20.10 3.14
N TYR A 128 -21.78 19.14 3.25
CA TYR A 128 -22.04 17.71 3.41
C TYR A 128 -21.69 17.20 4.82
N ALA A 129 -21.86 18.03 5.84
CA ALA A 129 -21.50 17.71 7.22
C ALA A 129 -22.12 16.40 7.75
N GLU A 130 -23.31 16.05 7.27
CA GLU A 130 -24.01 14.80 7.63
C GLU A 130 -23.29 13.53 7.18
N ALA A 131 -22.50 13.61 6.10
CA ALA A 131 -21.75 12.48 5.57
C ALA A 131 -20.48 12.16 6.38
N VAL A 132 -19.90 13.17 7.06
CA VAL A 132 -18.60 13.05 7.72
C VAL A 132 -18.65 11.99 8.83
N GLY A 133 -17.69 11.07 8.80
CA GLY A 133 -17.60 9.94 9.71
C GLY A 133 -18.62 8.82 9.47
N ALA A 134 -19.43 8.89 8.41
CA ALA A 134 -20.34 7.81 8.04
C ALA A 134 -19.61 6.73 7.22
N ARG A 135 -20.04 5.48 7.39
CA ARG A 135 -19.51 4.33 6.65
C ARG A 135 -20.10 4.30 5.24
N VAL A 136 -19.27 4.16 4.22
CA VAL A 136 -19.71 3.97 2.83
C VAL A 136 -20.09 2.51 2.63
N THR A 137 -21.31 2.25 2.19
CA THR A 137 -21.79 0.90 1.86
C THR A 137 -21.95 0.70 0.36
N HIS A 138 -22.34 1.75 -0.38
CA HIS A 138 -22.49 1.72 -1.83
C HIS A 138 -21.97 3.00 -2.46
N VAL A 139 -21.48 2.89 -3.69
CA VAL A 139 -21.13 3.98 -4.59
C VAL A 139 -22.02 3.85 -5.81
N GLU A 140 -22.87 4.83 -6.09
CA GLU A 140 -23.81 4.79 -7.22
C GLU A 140 -24.68 3.52 -7.24
N GLY A 141 -25.08 3.06 -6.05
CA GLY A 141 -25.88 1.83 -5.86
C GLY A 141 -25.10 0.52 -6.01
N MET A 142 -23.81 0.55 -6.38
CA MET A 142 -22.93 -0.61 -6.37
C MET A 142 -22.33 -0.82 -4.96
N PRO A 143 -22.34 -2.04 -4.39
CA PRO A 143 -21.66 -2.32 -3.13
C PRO A 143 -20.19 -1.86 -3.18
N VAL A 144 -19.72 -1.21 -2.12
CA VAL A 144 -18.41 -0.54 -2.13
C VAL A 144 -17.26 -1.50 -2.43
N GLU A 145 -17.34 -2.76 -2.00
CA GLU A 145 -16.35 -3.80 -2.30
C GLU A 145 -16.28 -4.09 -3.80
N LYS A 146 -17.43 -4.16 -4.48
CA LYS A 146 -17.49 -4.34 -5.94
C LYS A 146 -17.02 -3.10 -6.69
N ALA A 147 -17.33 -1.91 -6.16
CA ALA A 147 -16.84 -0.65 -6.73
C ALA A 147 -15.31 -0.58 -6.66
N LEU A 148 -14.70 -1.00 -5.53
CA LEU A 148 -13.25 -1.13 -5.40
C LEU A 148 -12.66 -2.15 -6.38
N GLU A 149 -13.27 -3.34 -6.51
CA GLU A 149 -12.85 -4.35 -7.49
C GLU A 149 -12.87 -3.78 -8.92
N ALA A 150 -13.94 -3.05 -9.27
CA ALA A 150 -14.11 -2.44 -10.58
C ALA A 150 -13.06 -1.36 -10.88
N ILE A 151 -12.67 -0.52 -9.91
CA ILE A 151 -11.64 0.51 -10.14
C ILE A 151 -10.21 0.00 -10.01
N ARG A 152 -9.99 -1.21 -9.48
CA ARG A 152 -8.66 -1.77 -9.23
C ARG A 152 -7.74 -1.77 -10.46
N PRO A 153 -8.21 -2.11 -11.69
CA PRO A 153 -7.37 -2.09 -12.89
C PRO A 153 -6.80 -0.71 -13.26
N VAL A 154 -7.38 0.37 -12.75
CA VAL A 154 -6.96 1.75 -13.04
C VAL A 154 -5.80 2.19 -12.13
N VAL A 155 -5.61 1.51 -10.99
CA VAL A 155 -4.56 1.82 -10.03
C VAL A 155 -3.35 0.94 -10.30
N SER A 156 -2.16 1.54 -10.35
CA SER A 156 -0.89 0.80 -10.39
C SER A 156 -0.63 0.13 -9.05
N VAL A 157 -1.36 -0.94 -8.77
CA VAL A 157 -1.34 -1.63 -7.47
C VAL A 157 0.02 -2.27 -7.27
N GLU A 158 0.86 -1.60 -6.48
CA GLU A 158 2.15 -2.16 -6.07
C GLU A 158 1.93 -3.35 -5.13
N ASN A 159 1.11 -3.11 -4.10
CA ASN A 159 0.63 -4.08 -3.13
C ASN A 159 -0.72 -3.63 -2.56
N GLU A 160 -1.34 -4.45 -1.70
CA GLU A 160 -2.67 -4.15 -1.13
C GLU A 160 -2.71 -2.88 -0.27
N GLN A 161 -1.61 -2.50 0.39
CA GLN A 161 -1.55 -1.26 1.18
C GLN A 161 -1.52 -0.02 0.28
N PHE A 162 -0.82 -0.09 -0.85
CA PHE A 162 -0.90 0.94 -1.89
C PHE A 162 -2.34 1.12 -2.36
N PHE A 163 -3.04 0.02 -2.67
CA PHE A 163 -4.42 0.08 -3.11
C PHE A 163 -5.35 0.67 -2.04
N LYS A 164 -5.17 0.30 -0.76
CA LYS A 164 -5.90 0.93 0.35
C LYS A 164 -5.70 2.45 0.45
N SER A 165 -4.54 2.97 0.02
CA SER A 165 -4.28 4.41 0.01
C SER A 165 -4.76 5.11 -1.28
N ALA A 166 -4.63 4.46 -2.43
CA ALA A 166 -4.86 5.08 -3.75
C ALA A 166 -6.23 4.76 -4.35
N GLY A 167 -6.77 3.57 -4.10
CA GLY A 167 -8.06 3.09 -4.62
C GLY A 167 -9.24 3.96 -4.20
N PRO A 168 -9.43 4.28 -2.91
CA PRO A 168 -10.55 5.12 -2.47
C PRO A 168 -10.57 6.53 -3.09
N VAL A 169 -9.43 7.03 -3.59
CA VAL A 169 -9.38 8.30 -4.33
C VAL A 169 -10.10 8.19 -5.68
N GLN A 170 -10.03 7.02 -6.33
CA GLN A 170 -10.69 6.80 -7.61
C GLN A 170 -12.22 6.71 -7.49
N LEU A 171 -12.73 6.32 -6.31
CA LEU A 171 -14.17 6.35 -6.02
C LEU A 171 -14.74 7.77 -5.87
N ALA A 172 -13.90 8.80 -5.88
CA ALA A 172 -14.28 10.21 -5.91
C ALA A 172 -14.19 10.84 -7.31
N ASN A 173 -13.96 10.04 -8.35
CA ASN A 173 -13.77 10.49 -9.73
C ASN A 173 -14.87 9.94 -10.66
N PRO A 174 -15.84 10.77 -11.11
CA PRO A 174 -16.96 10.31 -11.92
C PRO A 174 -16.55 9.67 -13.25
N ALA A 175 -15.49 10.16 -13.88
CA ALA A 175 -15.02 9.62 -15.14
C ALA A 175 -14.40 8.22 -14.97
N VAL A 176 -13.75 7.96 -13.83
CA VAL A 176 -13.31 6.60 -13.49
C VAL A 176 -14.51 5.70 -13.21
N LEU A 177 -15.52 6.18 -12.49
CA LEU A 177 -16.74 5.40 -12.23
C LEU A 177 -17.44 5.00 -13.54
N HIS A 178 -17.58 5.93 -14.49
CA HIS A 178 -18.17 5.64 -15.80
C HIS A 178 -17.31 4.65 -16.60
N ALA A 179 -16.03 4.96 -16.78
CA ALA A 179 -15.13 4.14 -17.59
C ALA A 179 -14.88 2.73 -17.03
N GLN A 180 -15.21 2.49 -15.75
CA GLN A 180 -15.18 1.16 -15.11
C GLN A 180 -16.57 0.51 -14.97
N GLY A 181 -17.61 1.10 -15.59
CA GLY A 181 -18.96 0.54 -15.64
C GLY A 181 -19.73 0.59 -14.32
N ILE A 182 -19.31 1.44 -13.38
CA ILE A 182 -20.04 1.67 -12.12
C ILE A 182 -21.27 2.52 -12.37
N THR A 183 -21.14 3.55 -13.21
CA THR A 183 -22.27 4.30 -13.76
C THR A 183 -22.46 3.98 -15.24
N PRO A 184 -23.71 3.94 -15.75
CA PRO A 184 -23.98 3.66 -17.16
C PRO A 184 -23.76 4.86 -18.10
N GLU A 185 -23.59 6.06 -17.53
CA GLU A 185 -23.30 7.30 -18.23
C GLU A 185 -22.38 8.16 -17.35
N LEU A 186 -21.64 9.08 -17.97
CA LEU A 186 -20.84 10.06 -17.25
C LEU A 186 -21.78 11.02 -16.51
N LYS A 187 -21.54 11.16 -15.20
CA LYS A 187 -22.28 12.07 -14.32
C LYS A 187 -21.38 13.16 -13.77
N ASP A 188 -21.95 14.32 -13.49
CA ASP A 188 -21.26 15.38 -12.75
C ASP A 188 -21.29 15.14 -11.24
N GLU A 189 -22.25 14.39 -10.72
CA GLU A 189 -22.44 14.13 -9.30
C GLU A 189 -22.19 12.65 -8.94
N ILE A 190 -21.82 12.39 -7.68
CA ILE A 190 -21.69 11.03 -7.13
C ILE A 190 -22.61 10.88 -5.92
N THR A 191 -23.43 9.84 -5.91
CA THR A 191 -24.24 9.43 -4.77
C THR A 191 -23.56 8.30 -4.01
N LEU A 192 -23.35 8.52 -2.71
CA LEU A 192 -22.91 7.49 -1.77
C LEU A 192 -24.08 7.06 -0.90
N THR A 193 -24.29 5.75 -0.76
CA THR A 193 -25.13 5.20 0.31
C THR A 193 -24.27 5.02 1.55
N LEU A 194 -24.56 5.83 2.55
CA LEU A 194 -23.83 5.91 3.80
C LEU A 194 -24.60 5.21 4.92
N GLU A 195 -23.91 4.83 5.97
CA GLU A 195 -24.50 4.25 7.17
C GLU A 195 -23.91 4.92 8.42
N LYS A 196 -24.80 5.31 9.34
CA LYS A 196 -24.44 5.83 10.66
C LYS A 196 -25.38 5.24 11.70
N ASP A 197 -24.81 4.71 12.78
CA ASP A 197 -25.55 4.02 13.85
C ASP A 197 -26.47 2.87 13.34
N GLY A 198 -26.08 2.23 12.24
CA GLY A 198 -26.83 1.15 11.59
C GLY A 198 -27.96 1.61 10.67
N GLU A 199 -28.21 2.92 10.55
CA GLU A 199 -29.24 3.47 9.68
C GLU A 199 -28.62 3.95 8.34
N PRO A 200 -29.10 3.43 7.20
CA PRO A 200 -28.61 3.85 5.89
C PRO A 200 -29.26 5.16 5.43
N PHE A 201 -28.49 6.00 4.74
CA PHE A 201 -28.96 7.23 4.09
C PHE A 201 -28.10 7.56 2.86
N ASP A 202 -28.70 8.18 1.85
CA ASP A 202 -27.99 8.58 0.64
C ASP A 202 -27.55 10.04 0.72
N VAL A 203 -26.35 10.34 0.24
CA VAL A 203 -25.85 11.70 0.04
C VAL A 203 -25.33 11.82 -1.38
N THR A 204 -25.85 12.80 -2.12
CA THR A 204 -25.40 13.14 -3.48
C THR A 204 -24.47 14.34 -3.43
N PHE A 205 -23.23 14.13 -3.86
CA PHE A 205 -22.16 15.13 -3.87
C PHE A 205 -22.03 15.73 -5.26
N ALA A 206 -22.02 17.05 -5.32
CA ALA A 206 -21.73 17.82 -6.52
C ALA A 206 -20.30 18.36 -6.43
N PRO A 207 -19.59 18.55 -7.56
CA PRO A 207 -18.25 19.08 -7.56
C PRO A 207 -18.29 20.52 -7.05
N VAL A 208 -17.37 20.84 -6.14
CA VAL A 208 -17.18 22.20 -5.65
C VAL A 208 -15.97 22.81 -6.35
N ASP A 209 -16.03 24.12 -6.61
CA ASP A 209 -14.86 24.90 -7.05
C ASP A 209 -13.87 25.03 -5.88
N SER A 210 -13.21 23.93 -5.52
CA SER A 210 -12.20 23.92 -4.46
C SER A 210 -10.91 24.50 -5.00
N THR A 211 -10.57 25.71 -4.57
CA THR A 211 -9.33 26.41 -4.92
C THR A 211 -8.18 26.16 -3.94
N GLY A 212 -8.27 25.18 -3.03
CA GLY A 212 -7.31 24.99 -1.94
C GLY A 212 -6.75 23.57 -1.77
N ASP A 213 -5.49 23.51 -1.29
CA ASP A 213 -4.83 22.30 -0.78
C ASP A 213 -5.37 21.97 0.63
N HIS A 214 -6.59 21.44 0.74
CA HIS A 214 -7.19 21.05 2.04
C HIS A 214 -6.82 19.63 2.47
N VAL A 215 -6.23 18.86 1.55
CA VAL A 215 -5.80 17.48 1.76
C VAL A 215 -4.29 17.46 1.98
N HIS A 216 -3.87 17.22 3.22
CA HIS A 216 -2.47 17.05 3.58
C HIS A 216 -2.18 15.59 3.92
N TYR A 217 -1.17 15.00 3.27
CA TYR A 217 -0.82 13.59 3.43
C TYR A 217 -2.01 12.63 3.23
N GLY A 218 -2.91 12.98 2.29
CA GLY A 218 -4.07 12.16 1.95
C GLY A 218 -5.25 12.26 2.92
N LEU A 219 -5.20 13.20 3.87
CA LEU A 219 -6.23 13.45 4.88
C LEU A 219 -6.73 14.89 4.75
N VAL A 220 -8.04 15.09 4.84
CA VAL A 220 -8.65 16.42 4.99
C VAL A 220 -8.21 17.01 6.33
N GLN A 221 -7.78 18.27 6.31
CA GLN A 221 -7.58 19.07 7.52
C GLN A 221 -8.79 19.99 7.71
N GLU A 222 -9.38 20.00 8.91
CA GLU A 222 -10.51 20.89 9.18
C GLU A 222 -10.12 22.36 9.08
N ASP A 223 -10.92 23.14 8.35
CA ASP A 223 -10.82 24.58 8.22
C ASP A 223 -12.21 25.23 8.06
N GLU A 224 -12.29 26.49 7.63
CA GLU A 224 -13.57 27.19 7.47
C GLU A 224 -14.53 26.56 6.44
N GLN A 225 -14.05 25.70 5.54
CA GLN A 225 -14.82 25.10 4.44
C GLN A 225 -14.91 23.57 4.55
N TRP A 226 -13.96 22.92 5.20
CA TRP A 226 -13.86 21.46 5.29
C TRP A 226 -14.03 20.96 6.71
N LEU A 227 -14.59 19.76 6.83
CA LEU A 227 -14.76 19.02 8.08
C LEU A 227 -13.92 17.74 8.06
N ASP A 228 -13.33 17.43 9.21
CA ASP A 228 -12.66 16.17 9.50
C ASP A 228 -13.55 15.32 10.41
N ALA A 229 -13.55 14.00 10.24
CA ALA A 229 -14.31 13.06 11.06
C ALA A 229 -13.81 12.94 12.51
N ARG A 230 -12.60 13.42 12.80
CA ARG A 230 -12.05 13.41 14.16
C ARG A 230 -12.46 14.59 15.02
N ASP A 231 -12.43 14.39 16.33
CA ASP A 231 -12.51 15.50 17.30
C ASP A 231 -11.28 16.41 17.18
N ASN A 232 -11.48 17.65 16.76
CA ASN A 232 -10.39 18.61 16.60
C ASN A 232 -10.00 19.36 17.88
N ALA A 233 -10.60 19.04 19.04
CA ALA A 233 -10.23 19.64 20.33
C ALA A 233 -8.79 19.29 20.78
N THR A 234 -8.25 18.17 20.29
CA THR A 234 -6.86 17.76 20.52
C THR A 234 -6.19 17.32 19.22
N THR A 235 -4.86 17.37 19.19
CA THR A 235 -4.08 16.93 18.03
C THR A 235 -3.13 15.80 18.49
N PRO A 236 -3.34 14.55 18.02
CA PRO A 236 -2.46 13.44 18.37
C PRO A 236 -1.07 13.64 17.74
N LEU A 237 -0.06 13.01 18.31
CA LEU A 237 1.36 13.21 17.94
C LEU A 237 1.59 13.11 16.42
N TRP A 238 1.04 12.09 15.76
CA TRP A 238 1.24 11.86 14.33
C TRP A 238 0.62 12.93 13.41
N LEU A 239 -0.26 13.79 13.93
CA LEU A 239 -0.90 14.91 13.22
C LEU A 239 -0.40 16.29 13.66
N LYS A 240 0.48 16.40 14.66
CA LYS A 240 1.05 17.70 15.05
C LYS A 240 1.99 18.22 13.96
N HIS A 241 2.00 19.53 13.72
CA HIS A 241 2.96 20.22 12.85
C HIS A 241 3.04 19.66 11.40
N LEU A 242 1.90 19.40 10.76
CA LEU A 242 1.86 18.88 9.36
C LEU A 242 2.36 19.89 8.32
N ASP A 243 2.50 21.17 8.70
CA ASP A 243 3.16 22.21 7.93
C ASP A 243 4.68 21.95 7.73
N ARG A 244 5.27 21.12 8.59
CA ARG A 244 6.69 20.74 8.53
C ARG A 244 6.85 19.30 8.06
N PRO A 245 7.96 18.93 7.37
CA PRO A 245 8.24 17.55 7.00
C PRO A 245 8.64 16.69 8.21
N TYR A 246 9.12 17.30 9.30
CA TYR A 246 9.50 16.59 10.51
C TYR A 246 9.39 17.45 11.78
N PHE A 247 9.17 16.79 12.92
CA PHE A 247 9.27 17.38 14.26
C PHE A 247 9.58 16.28 15.28
N TYR A 248 10.05 16.67 16.48
CA TYR A 248 10.18 15.75 17.61
C TYR A 248 9.56 16.31 18.89
N GLU A 249 9.15 15.43 19.79
CA GLU A 249 8.59 15.75 21.11
C GLU A 249 9.08 14.72 22.14
N TYR A 250 9.47 15.17 23.33
CA TYR A 250 9.84 14.30 24.44
C TYR A 250 8.66 14.08 25.38
N LEU A 251 8.34 12.82 25.64
CA LEU A 251 7.26 12.37 26.51
C LEU A 251 7.86 11.94 27.86
N PRO A 252 7.89 12.82 28.89
CA PRO A 252 8.65 12.59 30.11
C PRO A 252 8.16 11.39 30.93
N ASP A 253 6.83 11.18 31.00
CA ASP A 253 6.24 10.10 31.80
C ASP A 253 6.68 8.71 31.33
N SER A 254 6.99 8.58 30.05
CA SER A 254 7.45 7.33 29.43
C SER A 254 8.92 7.36 29.03
N LYS A 255 9.62 8.49 29.23
CA LYS A 255 10.99 8.72 28.76
C LYS A 255 11.16 8.41 27.27
N THR A 256 10.17 8.80 26.46
CA THR A 256 10.13 8.50 25.03
C THR A 256 10.42 9.75 24.23
N VAL A 257 11.38 9.69 23.30
CA VAL A 257 11.47 10.71 22.24
C VAL A 257 10.65 10.22 21.06
N TYR A 258 9.66 10.99 20.65
CA TYR A 258 8.86 10.75 19.47
C TYR A 258 9.32 11.68 18.35
N VAL A 259 9.62 11.13 17.18
CA VAL A 259 9.97 11.84 15.96
C VAL A 259 8.95 11.44 14.90
N ARG A 260 8.33 12.41 14.23
CA ARG A 260 7.54 12.15 13.03
C ARG A 260 8.26 12.72 11.84
N GLN A 261 8.65 11.87 10.88
CA GLN A 261 9.23 12.29 9.60
C GLN A 261 8.26 11.90 8.47
N SER A 262 7.52 12.86 7.94
CA SER A 262 6.49 12.64 6.91
C SER A 262 7.04 12.81 5.48
N LYS A 263 8.29 13.24 5.32
CA LYS A 263 8.94 13.41 4.01
C LYS A 263 10.44 13.17 4.14
N VAL A 264 11.06 12.61 3.10
CA VAL A 264 12.53 12.52 3.00
C VAL A 264 13.07 13.74 2.26
N ARG A 265 13.00 14.92 2.89
CA ARG A 265 13.46 16.19 2.29
C ARG A 265 13.85 17.18 3.39
N ASP A 266 14.54 18.25 3.01
CA ASP A 266 14.81 19.35 3.96
C ASP A 266 13.53 20.15 4.25
N ASP A 267 13.44 20.68 5.46
CA ASP A 267 12.47 21.72 5.78
C ASP A 267 12.96 23.05 5.20
N THR A 268 12.06 24.02 5.08
CA THR A 268 12.44 25.37 4.65
C THR A 268 13.32 26.11 5.66
N THR A 269 13.30 25.70 6.93
CA THR A 269 14.00 26.35 8.04
C THR A 269 15.17 25.55 8.60
N GLN A 270 15.22 24.24 8.36
CA GLN A 270 16.27 23.34 8.84
C GLN A 270 16.50 22.23 7.81
N ILE A 271 17.74 21.75 7.69
CA ILE A 271 18.04 20.59 6.85
C ILE A 271 17.92 19.31 7.68
N LEU A 272 17.58 18.19 7.02
CA LEU A 272 17.29 16.94 7.72
C LEU A 272 18.45 16.44 8.61
N PRO A 273 19.73 16.52 8.19
CA PRO A 273 20.86 16.09 9.04
C PRO A 273 20.99 16.90 10.33
N ASP A 274 20.79 18.23 10.27
CA ASP A 274 20.90 19.10 11.44
C ASP A 274 19.77 18.82 12.44
N PHE A 275 18.55 18.60 11.95
CA PHE A 275 17.42 18.19 12.78
C PHE A 275 17.72 16.91 13.56
N TYR A 276 18.24 15.87 12.89
CA TYR A 276 18.55 14.62 13.55
C TYR A 276 19.74 14.73 14.51
N ALA A 277 20.74 15.57 14.19
CA ALA A 277 21.82 15.85 15.13
C ALA A 277 21.28 16.44 16.45
N GLU A 278 20.30 17.34 16.38
CA GLU A 278 19.62 17.88 17.57
C GLU A 278 18.83 16.80 18.33
N VAL A 279 18.10 15.94 17.63
CA VAL A 279 17.37 14.81 18.24
C VAL A 279 18.32 13.87 18.98
N PHE A 280 19.41 13.44 18.34
CA PHE A 280 20.36 12.50 18.95
C PHE A 280 21.12 13.15 20.11
N GLN A 281 21.51 14.42 19.99
CA GLN A 281 22.10 15.15 21.10
C GLN A 281 21.13 15.25 22.28
N PHE A 282 19.85 15.51 22.03
CA PHE A 282 18.82 15.50 23.08
C PHE A 282 18.72 14.12 23.74
N VAL A 283 18.74 13.04 22.95
CA VAL A 283 18.72 11.66 23.47
C VAL A 283 19.91 11.39 24.40
N GLU A 284 21.11 11.84 24.05
CA GLU A 284 22.31 11.68 24.88
C GLU A 284 22.23 12.49 26.18
N ASP A 285 21.76 13.74 26.10
CA ASP A 285 21.75 14.68 27.21
C ASP A 285 20.62 14.44 28.24
N ASN A 286 19.61 13.63 27.92
CA ASN A 286 18.41 13.47 28.75
C ASN A 286 18.12 12.01 29.11
N GLU A 287 17.26 11.76 30.10
CA GLU A 287 16.82 10.39 30.41
C GLU A 287 15.82 9.88 29.35
N VAL A 288 16.34 9.16 28.35
CA VAL A 288 15.55 8.56 27.27
C VAL A 288 15.66 7.04 27.34
N ASP A 289 14.50 6.38 27.43
CA ASP A 289 14.37 4.92 27.42
C ASP A 289 14.11 4.37 26.03
N ARG A 290 13.42 5.15 25.16
CA ARG A 290 13.08 4.73 23.80
C ARG A 290 13.01 5.90 22.81
N LEU A 291 13.35 5.62 21.55
CA LEU A 291 13.08 6.47 20.39
C LEU A 291 11.95 5.84 19.57
N VAL A 292 10.96 6.65 19.20
CA VAL A 292 9.93 6.31 18.24
C VAL A 292 10.12 7.16 16.99
N LEU A 293 10.33 6.52 15.84
CA LEU A 293 10.38 7.16 14.53
C LEU A 293 9.09 6.84 13.75
N ASP A 294 8.21 7.81 13.58
CA ASP A 294 6.96 7.67 12.86
C ASP A 294 7.10 8.06 11.39
N LEU A 295 7.01 7.05 10.53
CA LEU A 295 7.09 7.13 9.08
C LEU A 295 5.73 6.84 8.41
N ARG A 296 4.64 6.73 9.18
CA ARG A 296 3.33 6.28 8.66
C ARG A 296 2.75 7.20 7.58
N LEU A 297 3.13 8.48 7.61
CA LEU A 297 2.73 9.50 6.63
C LEU A 297 3.79 9.76 5.55
N ASN A 298 4.90 9.01 5.54
CA ASN A 298 6.07 9.31 4.74
C ASN A 298 6.03 8.74 3.33
N GLY A 299 5.53 9.53 2.38
CA GLY A 299 5.51 9.17 0.95
C GLY A 299 6.86 9.27 0.23
N GLY A 300 7.96 9.47 0.95
CA GLY A 300 9.32 9.51 0.40
C GLY A 300 9.84 10.90 0.06
N GLY A 301 10.73 10.96 -0.93
CA GLY A 301 11.52 12.14 -1.27
C GLY A 301 12.89 11.75 -1.82
N ASN A 302 13.96 12.30 -1.25
CA ASN A 302 15.33 12.16 -1.74
C ASN A 302 16.11 11.09 -0.95
N ASN A 303 16.32 9.93 -1.57
CA ASN A 303 17.08 8.80 -1.00
C ASN A 303 18.44 9.16 -0.41
N TYR A 304 19.16 10.14 -0.98
CA TYR A 304 20.49 10.51 -0.49
C TYR A 304 20.50 11.06 0.94
N LYS A 305 19.33 11.39 1.51
CA LYS A 305 19.20 11.91 2.87
C LYS A 305 19.04 10.84 3.94
N ASN A 306 18.69 9.59 3.57
CA ASN A 306 18.47 8.53 4.55
C ASN A 306 19.76 8.14 5.28
N LYS A 307 20.90 8.18 4.58
CA LYS A 307 22.21 7.81 5.10
C LYS A 307 22.56 8.49 6.43
N ASP A 308 22.27 9.79 6.57
CA ASP A 308 22.62 10.52 7.79
C ASP A 308 21.70 10.16 8.96
N VAL A 309 20.43 9.85 8.67
CA VAL A 309 19.47 9.34 9.67
C VAL A 309 19.94 8.00 10.22
N ILE A 310 20.24 7.05 9.35
CA ILE A 310 20.69 5.70 9.73
C ILE A 310 21.99 5.74 10.51
N ARG A 311 22.99 6.50 10.04
CA ARG A 311 24.27 6.63 10.73
C ARG A 311 24.11 7.21 12.14
N GLY A 312 23.28 8.22 12.30
CA GLY A 312 23.03 8.81 13.61
C GLY A 312 22.33 7.87 14.57
N ILE A 313 21.34 7.08 14.09
CA ILE A 313 20.69 6.03 14.90
C ILE A 313 21.72 5.01 15.39
N ILE A 314 22.51 4.43 14.47
CA ILE A 314 23.53 3.42 14.81
C ILE A 314 24.57 3.96 15.80
N GLN A 315 24.93 5.24 15.68
CA GLN A 315 25.89 5.88 16.58
C GLN A 315 25.31 6.17 17.97
N THR A 316 23.99 6.25 18.10
CA THR A 316 23.30 6.54 19.36
C THR A 316 22.98 5.23 20.09
N GLU A 317 24.01 4.56 20.62
CA GLU A 317 23.92 3.22 21.24
C GLU A 317 22.86 3.12 22.37
N LYS A 318 22.46 4.25 22.95
CA LYS A 318 21.43 4.34 24.00
C LYS A 318 20.05 3.86 23.53
N ILE A 319 19.73 4.08 22.26
CA ILE A 319 18.41 3.80 21.66
C ILE A 319 18.43 2.68 20.64
N ASP A 320 19.55 2.43 19.94
CA ASP A 320 19.68 1.30 19.01
C ASP A 320 19.98 0.00 19.77
N GLN A 321 18.99 -0.43 20.56
CA GLN A 321 19.00 -1.66 21.34
C GLN A 321 17.66 -2.36 21.17
N PRO A 322 17.61 -3.71 21.28
CA PRO A 322 16.36 -4.45 21.26
C PRO A 322 15.34 -3.87 22.27
N GLY A 323 14.16 -3.52 21.78
CA GLY A 323 13.07 -2.97 22.59
C GLY A 323 13.15 -1.47 22.90
N LYS A 324 14.10 -0.73 22.29
CA LYS A 324 14.26 0.72 22.51
C LYS A 324 14.06 1.58 21.26
N LEU A 325 14.30 1.03 20.08
CA LEU A 325 14.03 1.70 18.81
C LEU A 325 12.73 1.15 18.22
N PHE A 326 11.74 2.01 18.04
CA PHE A 326 10.47 1.67 17.38
C PHE A 326 10.30 2.51 16.14
N VAL A 327 9.79 1.90 15.08
CA VAL A 327 9.51 2.58 13.83
C VAL A 327 8.05 2.34 13.47
N ILE A 328 7.27 3.41 13.37
CA ILE A 328 5.87 3.28 12.95
C ILE A 328 5.84 3.37 11.42
N ILE A 329 5.29 2.35 10.79
CA ILE A 329 5.13 2.27 9.33
C ILE A 329 3.65 2.16 8.97
N GLY A 330 3.33 2.48 7.72
CA GLY A 330 1.98 2.22 7.22
C GLY A 330 1.81 2.40 5.73
N ARG A 331 0.55 2.41 5.30
CA ARG A 331 0.12 2.45 3.89
C ARG A 331 0.49 3.70 3.09
N ARG A 332 1.21 4.65 3.67
CA ARG A 332 1.83 5.77 2.95
C ARG A 332 3.35 5.77 3.04
N THR A 333 3.95 4.85 3.78
CA THR A 333 5.39 4.62 3.78
C THR A 333 5.78 4.06 2.42
N PHE A 334 6.35 4.93 1.58
CA PHE A 334 6.52 4.72 0.15
C PHE A 334 7.77 5.44 -0.38
N SER A 335 8.32 4.98 -1.49
CA SER A 335 9.48 5.54 -2.19
C SER A 335 10.72 5.63 -1.28
N ALA A 336 11.38 6.79 -1.20
CA ALA A 336 12.57 6.93 -0.35
C ALA A 336 12.34 6.59 1.14
N ALA A 337 11.09 6.57 1.61
CA ALA A 337 10.77 6.08 2.95
C ALA A 337 10.82 4.55 3.05
N GLN A 338 10.46 3.82 1.99
CA GLN A 338 10.66 2.36 1.93
C GLN A 338 12.14 2.02 2.00
N ASN A 339 12.98 2.73 1.26
CA ASN A 339 14.44 2.54 1.33
C ASN A 339 14.98 2.82 2.74
N LEU A 340 14.48 3.88 3.41
CA LEU A 340 14.82 4.14 4.82
C LEU A 340 14.38 2.98 5.73
N VAL A 341 13.19 2.43 5.51
CA VAL A 341 12.69 1.25 6.26
C VAL A 341 13.59 0.04 6.02
N ASN A 342 13.99 -0.24 4.78
CA ASN A 342 14.91 -1.33 4.45
C ASN A 342 16.27 -1.15 5.15
N GLU A 343 16.81 0.07 5.17
CA GLU A 343 18.07 0.38 5.86
C GLU A 343 17.95 0.24 7.39
N LEU A 344 16.82 0.67 7.97
CA LEU A 344 16.53 0.46 9.40
C LEU A 344 16.46 -1.03 9.74
N ASP A 345 15.78 -1.83 8.92
CA ASP A 345 15.67 -3.28 9.11
C ASP A 345 17.02 -3.99 8.94
N ASN A 346 17.86 -3.54 7.99
CA ASN A 346 19.18 -4.12 7.75
C ASN A 346 20.22 -3.82 8.85
N TYR A 347 20.18 -2.62 9.42
CA TYR A 347 21.34 -2.07 10.16
C TYR A 347 21.06 -1.70 11.62
N THR A 348 19.82 -1.83 12.09
CA THR A 348 19.43 -1.42 13.46
C THR A 348 18.63 -2.51 14.17
N ASN A 349 18.32 -2.28 15.43
CA ASN A 349 17.45 -3.14 16.25
C ASN A 349 15.99 -2.68 16.27
N ALA A 350 15.54 -2.02 15.19
CA ALA A 350 14.21 -1.43 15.11
C ALA A 350 13.08 -2.46 15.25
N ILE A 351 12.07 -2.11 16.04
CA ILE A 351 10.79 -2.82 16.08
C ILE A 351 9.76 -2.04 15.25
N PHE A 352 9.38 -2.58 14.09
CA PHE A 352 8.33 -2.01 13.25
C PHE A 352 6.92 -2.23 13.85
N VAL A 353 6.11 -1.18 13.88
CA VAL A 353 4.74 -1.17 14.42
C VAL A 353 3.81 -0.48 13.42
N GLY A 354 2.59 -0.96 13.24
CA GLY A 354 1.59 -0.30 12.38
C GLY A 354 1.02 -1.20 11.30
N GLU A 355 0.98 -0.67 10.09
CA GLU A 355 0.54 -1.38 8.88
C GLU A 355 1.76 -1.70 7.99
N PRO A 356 1.69 -2.70 7.11
CA PRO A 356 2.72 -2.92 6.12
C PRO A 356 2.91 -1.67 5.24
N THR A 357 4.12 -1.52 4.73
CA THR A 357 4.43 -0.43 3.81
C THR A 357 3.67 -0.57 2.49
N SER A 358 3.49 0.55 1.77
CA SER A 358 2.77 0.59 0.49
C SER A 358 3.66 0.36 -0.73
N GLU A 359 4.90 -0.05 -0.53
CA GLU A 359 5.83 -0.35 -1.61
C GLU A 359 6.44 -1.73 -1.41
N ASN A 360 6.76 -2.40 -2.51
CA ASN A 360 7.52 -3.64 -2.45
C ASN A 360 8.89 -3.41 -1.82
N VAL A 361 9.44 -4.44 -1.17
CA VAL A 361 10.75 -4.32 -0.49
C VAL A 361 11.84 -3.88 -1.47
N ASN A 362 11.92 -4.51 -2.64
CA ASN A 362 12.69 -4.01 -3.78
C ASN A 362 11.72 -3.72 -4.94
N PHE A 363 11.92 -2.60 -5.62
CA PHE A 363 10.92 -2.04 -6.51
C PHE A 363 11.56 -1.23 -7.64
N TYR A 364 10.80 -1.04 -8.73
CA TYR A 364 11.14 -0.03 -9.72
C TYR A 364 10.57 1.32 -9.29
N GLY A 365 11.44 2.17 -8.76
CA GLY A 365 11.16 3.55 -8.37
C GLY A 365 11.75 4.55 -9.36
N ASP A 366 11.76 5.83 -8.95
CA ASP A 366 12.14 7.01 -9.75
C ASP A 366 11.52 7.01 -11.15
N ASN A 367 10.59 7.92 -11.40
CA ASN A 367 9.93 7.99 -12.70
C ASN A 367 10.46 9.11 -13.59
N ARG A 368 10.23 8.95 -14.89
CA ARG A 368 10.34 10.02 -15.88
C ARG A 368 8.96 10.27 -16.49
N PRO A 369 8.57 11.54 -16.70
CA PRO A 369 7.41 11.84 -17.52
C PRO A 369 7.71 11.50 -18.98
N VAL A 370 6.78 10.80 -19.61
CA VAL A 370 6.69 10.57 -21.04
C VAL A 370 5.45 11.31 -21.52
N GLU A 371 5.65 12.47 -22.17
CA GLU A 371 4.57 13.27 -22.74
C GLU A 371 4.08 12.62 -24.04
N LEU A 372 2.78 12.31 -24.11
CA LEU A 372 2.15 11.78 -25.31
C LEU A 372 2.03 12.88 -26.39
N PRO A 373 2.28 12.56 -27.68
CA PRO A 373 2.49 13.56 -28.71
C PRO A 373 1.28 14.46 -28.97
N ASN A 374 0.06 13.92 -28.94
CA ASN A 374 -1.17 14.63 -29.27
C ASN A 374 -1.90 15.15 -28.01
N SER A 375 -2.24 14.28 -27.07
CA SER A 375 -3.01 14.62 -25.84
C SER A 375 -2.22 15.39 -24.79
N LYS A 376 -0.88 15.35 -24.86
CA LYS A 376 0.01 15.97 -23.86
C LYS A 376 -0.11 15.38 -22.46
N ILE A 377 -0.77 14.24 -22.33
CA ILE A 377 -0.81 13.47 -21.09
C ILE A 377 0.61 13.00 -20.77
N GLU A 378 1.01 13.14 -19.51
CA GLU A 378 2.29 12.60 -19.02
C GLU A 378 2.07 11.23 -18.40
N ALA A 379 2.59 10.19 -19.04
CA ALA A 379 2.78 8.89 -18.40
C ALA A 379 4.06 8.93 -17.56
N ARG A 380 3.95 8.73 -16.25
CA ARG A 380 5.11 8.58 -15.36
C ARG A 380 5.55 7.12 -15.44
N LEU A 381 6.75 6.86 -15.93
CA LEU A 381 7.29 5.49 -16.02
C LEU A 381 8.52 5.34 -15.13
N SER A 382 8.51 4.38 -14.20
CA SER A 382 9.66 4.05 -13.36
C SER A 382 10.83 3.55 -14.20
N PHE A 383 12.06 3.89 -13.81
CA PHE A 383 13.27 3.41 -14.50
C PHE A 383 14.36 2.87 -13.58
N ALA A 384 14.33 3.15 -12.28
CA ALA A 384 15.39 2.77 -11.36
C ALA A 384 14.98 1.54 -10.54
N TRP A 385 15.77 0.46 -10.63
CA TRP A 385 15.62 -0.69 -9.73
C TRP A 385 16.30 -0.39 -8.39
N TRP A 386 15.52 -0.20 -7.34
CA TRP A 386 16.00 -0.04 -5.96
C TRP A 386 16.04 -1.41 -5.28
N GLN A 387 17.24 -1.81 -4.85
CA GLN A 387 17.49 -3.11 -4.24
C GLN A 387 18.36 -3.01 -2.98
N ASP A 388 17.73 -2.63 -1.88
CA ASP A 388 18.39 -2.54 -0.56
C ASP A 388 18.38 -3.89 0.19
N LYS A 389 17.56 -4.83 -0.26
CA LYS A 389 17.45 -6.18 0.30
C LYS A 389 17.87 -7.24 -0.74
N PRO A 390 18.37 -8.40 -0.29
CA PRO A 390 18.66 -9.50 -1.20
C PRO A 390 17.43 -9.94 -2.02
N GLN A 391 17.65 -10.47 -3.22
CA GLN A 391 16.56 -10.88 -4.12
C GLN A 391 15.59 -11.91 -3.52
N TRP A 392 16.05 -12.73 -2.57
CA TRP A 392 15.24 -13.76 -1.89
C TRP A 392 14.47 -13.23 -0.67
N GLU A 393 14.61 -11.94 -0.35
CA GLU A 393 13.86 -11.19 0.68
C GLU A 393 12.97 -10.11 0.03
N ASN A 394 12.62 -10.30 -1.24
CA ASN A 394 11.84 -9.34 -2.02
C ASN A 394 10.33 -9.50 -1.80
N ASP A 395 9.86 -9.22 -0.59
CA ASP A 395 8.45 -9.27 -0.24
C ASP A 395 7.64 -8.13 -0.85
N ASP A 396 6.32 -8.29 -0.89
CA ASP A 396 5.38 -7.27 -1.36
C ASP A 396 5.38 -6.02 -0.47
N TRP A 397 5.92 -6.10 0.75
CA TRP A 397 6.03 -5.00 1.71
C TRP A 397 7.01 -5.33 2.84
N GLN A 398 7.44 -4.31 3.58
CA GLN A 398 7.94 -4.54 4.94
C GLN A 398 6.73 -4.74 5.87
N ALA A 399 6.62 -5.92 6.48
CA ALA A 399 5.61 -6.18 7.49
C ALA A 399 6.02 -5.57 8.85
N PRO A 400 5.06 -5.05 9.64
CA PRO A 400 5.33 -4.66 11.01
C PRO A 400 5.55 -5.91 11.89
N HIS A 401 6.46 -5.83 12.86
CA HIS A 401 6.59 -6.83 13.91
C HIS A 401 5.35 -6.84 14.82
N ILE A 402 4.76 -5.65 15.06
CA ILE A 402 3.52 -5.48 15.81
C ILE A 402 2.48 -4.81 14.92
N ALA A 403 1.60 -5.61 14.33
CA ALA A 403 0.51 -5.12 13.50
C ALA A 403 -0.55 -4.41 14.36
N VAL A 404 -0.87 -3.18 13.99
CA VAL A 404 -1.97 -2.39 14.55
C VAL A 404 -2.60 -1.56 13.44
N ASP A 405 -3.93 -1.55 13.40
CA ASP A 405 -4.68 -0.70 12.48
C ASP A 405 -5.37 0.43 13.22
N MET A 406 -5.64 1.50 12.47
CA MET A 406 -6.59 2.52 12.86
C MET A 406 -8.02 2.07 12.55
N SER A 407 -8.88 1.99 13.57
CA SER A 407 -10.33 1.93 13.35
C SER A 407 -10.93 3.33 13.15
N SER A 408 -12.13 3.41 12.59
CA SER A 408 -12.87 4.66 12.47
C SER A 408 -13.09 5.35 13.82
N ALA A 409 -13.31 4.56 14.89
CA ALA A 409 -13.48 5.04 16.25
C ALA A 409 -12.16 5.57 16.84
N ASP A 410 -11.04 4.87 16.63
CA ASP A 410 -9.73 5.35 17.09
C ASP A 410 -9.38 6.69 16.45
N TYR A 411 -9.62 6.81 15.13
CA TYR A 411 -9.42 8.05 14.41
C TYR A 411 -10.31 9.18 14.93
N ARG A 412 -11.61 8.90 15.09
CA ARG A 412 -12.59 9.86 15.59
C ARG A 412 -12.19 10.42 16.96
N ASP A 413 -11.76 9.53 17.85
CA ASP A 413 -11.50 9.84 19.26
C ASP A 413 -10.03 10.23 19.54
N ASN A 414 -9.22 10.43 18.49
CA ASN A 414 -7.77 10.70 18.55
C ASN A 414 -6.96 9.66 19.34
N ARG A 415 -7.39 8.40 19.37
CA ARG A 415 -6.55 7.31 19.85
C ARG A 415 -5.60 6.87 18.75
N ASP A 416 -4.33 6.70 19.10
CA ASP A 416 -3.31 6.23 18.17
C ASP A 416 -2.85 4.83 18.60
N PRO A 417 -3.38 3.76 17.97
CA PRO A 417 -3.07 2.40 18.33
C PRO A 417 -1.56 2.06 18.25
N SER A 418 -0.80 2.74 17.38
CA SER A 418 0.63 2.47 17.23
C SER A 418 1.45 3.02 18.39
N ILE A 419 1.20 4.26 18.80
CA ILE A 419 1.91 4.80 19.97
C ILE A 419 1.47 4.09 21.26
N GLU A 420 0.19 3.74 21.38
CA GLU A 420 -0.30 2.98 22.52
C GLU A 420 0.35 1.58 22.60
N ALA A 421 0.50 0.89 21.48
CA ALA A 421 1.19 -0.41 21.44
C ALA A 421 2.67 -0.29 21.86
N ILE A 422 3.36 0.77 21.42
CA ILE A 422 4.76 1.02 21.77
C ILE A 422 4.91 1.35 23.26
N LEU A 423 4.08 2.25 23.79
CA LEU A 423 4.15 2.65 25.21
C LEU A 423 3.79 1.51 26.16
N ASN A 424 2.97 0.57 25.72
CA ASN A 424 2.61 -0.64 26.47
C ASN A 424 3.56 -1.83 26.22
N TYR A 425 4.60 -1.66 25.40
CA TYR A 425 5.54 -2.74 25.10
C TYR A 425 6.38 -3.12 26.34
N GLN A 426 6.31 -4.39 26.75
CA GLN A 426 6.97 -4.89 27.97
C GLN A 426 8.25 -5.69 27.71
N GLY A 427 8.86 -5.60 26.53
CA GLY A 427 10.14 -6.27 26.24
C GLY A 427 10.05 -7.76 25.93
N ASP A 428 8.85 -8.29 25.66
CA ASP A 428 8.72 -9.68 25.22
C ASP A 428 9.30 -9.83 23.81
N ILE A 429 10.47 -10.45 23.73
CA ILE A 429 11.21 -10.63 22.47
C ILE A 429 10.48 -11.55 21.48
N SER A 430 9.51 -12.34 21.94
CA SER A 430 8.65 -13.12 21.03
C SER A 430 7.82 -12.22 20.09
N LEU A 431 7.66 -10.94 20.46
CA LEU A 431 7.02 -9.89 19.65
C LEU A 431 7.88 -9.35 18.52
N ALA A 432 9.20 -9.46 18.63
CA ALA A 432 10.10 -8.97 17.60
C ALA A 432 10.33 -10.05 16.52
N ASP A 433 10.54 -11.30 16.94
CA ASP A 433 10.74 -12.42 16.02
C ASP A 433 10.08 -13.72 16.53
N PRO A 434 8.86 -14.03 16.04
CA PRO A 434 8.16 -15.26 16.35
C PRO A 434 8.94 -16.54 15.98
N MET A 435 9.73 -16.53 14.90
CA MET A 435 10.44 -17.73 14.45
C MET A 435 11.67 -18.00 15.30
N ASP A 436 12.44 -16.99 15.69
CA ASP A 436 13.52 -17.16 16.66
C ASP A 436 13.01 -17.73 18.00
N HIS A 437 11.83 -17.31 18.44
CA HIS A 437 11.20 -17.90 19.63
C HIS A 437 10.92 -19.40 19.46
N LEU A 438 10.30 -19.80 18.34
CA LEU A 438 10.02 -21.20 18.03
C LEU A 438 11.31 -22.03 17.88
N GLU A 439 12.34 -21.46 17.26
CA GLU A 439 13.67 -22.09 17.13
C GLU A 439 14.34 -22.30 18.49
N ARG A 440 14.25 -21.35 19.41
CA ARG A 440 14.78 -21.50 20.78
C ARG A 440 14.05 -22.59 21.57
N LEU A 441 12.73 -22.69 21.44
CA LEU A 441 11.96 -23.78 22.05
C LEU A 441 12.37 -25.14 21.46
N TYR A 442 12.54 -25.21 20.14
CA TYR A 442 13.00 -26.40 19.45
C TYR A 442 14.41 -26.81 19.92
N ALA A 443 15.35 -25.88 19.96
CA ALA A 443 16.73 -26.10 20.41
C ALA A 443 16.81 -26.56 21.88
N ALA A 444 15.85 -26.13 22.71
CA ALA A 444 15.70 -26.58 24.09
C ALA A 444 15.03 -27.97 24.23
N GLY A 445 14.64 -28.61 23.13
CA GLY A 445 13.96 -29.92 23.11
C GLY A 445 12.48 -29.85 23.50
N LYS A 446 11.87 -28.66 23.52
CA LYS A 446 10.50 -28.42 23.98
C LYS A 446 9.49 -28.53 22.83
N ILE A 447 9.46 -29.68 22.18
CA ILE A 447 8.70 -29.90 20.92
C ILE A 447 7.19 -29.61 21.06
N GLU A 448 6.56 -29.99 22.17
CA GLU A 448 5.14 -29.70 22.41
C GLU A 448 4.88 -28.19 22.63
N GLU A 449 5.85 -27.47 23.22
CA GLU A 449 5.78 -26.01 23.35
C GLU A 449 5.91 -25.34 21.97
N VAL A 450 6.77 -25.83 21.07
CA VAL A 450 6.87 -25.33 19.69
C VAL A 450 5.52 -25.39 18.99
N ARG A 451 4.84 -26.55 19.05
CA ARG A 451 3.52 -26.72 18.39
C ARG A 451 2.48 -25.78 19.01
N SER A 452 2.35 -25.75 20.33
CA SER A 452 1.34 -24.93 21.01
C SER A 452 1.59 -23.43 20.84
N GLU A 453 2.84 -22.97 20.91
CA GLU A 453 3.20 -21.57 20.66
C GLU A 453 3.00 -21.17 19.20
N ALA A 454 3.34 -22.02 18.22
CA ALA A 454 3.07 -21.70 16.82
C ALA A 454 1.57 -21.48 16.56
N HIS A 455 0.70 -22.31 17.15
CA HIS A 455 -0.76 -22.12 17.08
C HIS A 455 -1.22 -20.83 17.76
N ARG A 456 -0.61 -20.46 18.89
CA ARG A 456 -0.92 -19.21 19.59
C ARG A 456 -0.50 -18.00 18.76
N LEU A 457 0.72 -18.01 18.24
CA LEU A 457 1.33 -16.91 17.48
C LEU A 457 0.59 -16.67 16.15
N VAL A 458 0.27 -17.71 15.39
CA VAL A 458 -0.48 -17.56 14.12
C VAL A 458 -1.88 -16.96 14.32
N LYS A 459 -2.49 -17.16 15.49
CA LYS A 459 -3.81 -16.59 15.83
C LYS A 459 -3.74 -15.21 16.48
N ASP A 460 -2.55 -14.75 16.83
CA ASP A 460 -2.36 -13.46 17.47
C ASP A 460 -2.47 -12.35 16.42
N PRO A 461 -3.43 -11.41 16.56
CA PRO A 461 -3.66 -10.38 15.54
C PRO A 461 -2.45 -9.47 15.30
N ARG A 462 -1.52 -9.40 16.26
CA ARG A 462 -0.28 -8.63 16.13
C ARG A 462 0.65 -9.16 15.04
N TYR A 463 0.54 -10.45 14.68
CA TYR A 463 1.39 -11.07 13.65
C TYR A 463 0.63 -11.42 12.38
N ARG A 464 -0.54 -10.82 12.14
CA ARG A 464 -1.37 -11.16 10.97
C ARG A 464 -0.69 -10.94 9.61
N TYR A 465 0.37 -10.11 9.56
CA TYR A 465 1.18 -9.87 8.36
C TYR A 465 2.52 -10.62 8.40
N TYR A 466 2.80 -11.37 9.46
CA TYR A 466 4.01 -12.14 9.58
C TYR A 466 3.93 -13.39 8.69
N PRO A 467 4.92 -13.68 7.83
CA PRO A 467 4.85 -14.73 6.84
C PRO A 467 5.16 -16.13 7.44
N PHE A 468 4.37 -16.56 8.43
CA PHE A 468 4.56 -17.82 9.14
C PHE A 468 4.64 -19.03 8.20
N GLU A 469 3.71 -19.15 7.25
CA GLU A 469 3.66 -20.28 6.32
C GLU A 469 5.00 -20.45 5.59
N ARG A 470 5.50 -19.34 5.01
CA ARG A 470 6.74 -19.32 4.24
C ARG A 470 7.96 -19.55 5.12
N ASN A 471 7.99 -18.95 6.31
CA ASN A 471 9.12 -19.10 7.24
C ASN A 471 9.22 -20.52 7.79
N LEU A 472 8.09 -21.15 8.15
CA LEU A 472 8.04 -22.57 8.51
C LEU A 472 8.45 -23.46 7.34
N ASN A 473 8.01 -23.15 6.12
CA ASN A 473 8.39 -23.91 4.95
C ASN A 473 9.91 -23.87 4.71
N ARG A 474 10.49 -22.66 4.77
CA ARG A 474 11.94 -22.44 4.67
C ARG A 474 12.70 -23.22 5.74
N ALA A 475 12.24 -23.18 6.99
CA ALA A 475 12.84 -23.95 8.09
C ALA A 475 12.81 -25.46 7.81
N GLY A 476 11.68 -25.99 7.30
CA GLY A 476 11.55 -27.38 6.89
C GLY A 476 12.55 -27.77 5.80
N TYR A 477 12.69 -26.96 4.75
CA TYR A 477 13.65 -27.19 3.68
C TYR A 477 15.12 -27.05 4.12
N GLN A 478 15.43 -26.13 5.03
CA GLN A 478 16.77 -26.01 5.62
C GLN A 478 17.15 -27.28 6.38
N LEU A 479 16.24 -27.81 7.23
CA LEU A 479 16.45 -29.08 7.92
C LEU A 479 16.63 -30.25 6.94
N LEU A 480 15.82 -30.28 5.88
CA LEU A 480 15.91 -31.31 4.86
C LEU A 480 17.26 -31.29 4.12
N GLY A 481 17.74 -30.10 3.75
CA GLY A 481 19.05 -29.89 3.12
C GLY A 481 20.23 -30.29 4.02
N GLN A 482 20.05 -30.23 5.34
CA GLN A 482 21.02 -30.73 6.33
C GLN A 482 20.91 -32.25 6.58
N GLY A 483 20.01 -32.96 5.89
CA GLY A 483 19.76 -34.39 6.07
C GLY A 483 18.89 -34.72 7.29
N GLN A 484 18.33 -33.71 7.98
CA GLN A 484 17.47 -33.87 9.14
C GLN A 484 16.02 -34.18 8.73
N LYS A 485 15.81 -35.36 8.12
CA LYS A 485 14.54 -35.77 7.51
C LYS A 485 13.35 -35.78 8.49
N LEU A 486 13.53 -36.33 9.69
CA LEU A 486 12.45 -36.41 10.68
C LEU A 486 12.08 -35.02 11.26
N PRO A 487 13.04 -34.16 11.68
CA PRO A 487 12.75 -32.77 12.00
C PRO A 487 12.06 -31.99 10.88
N ALA A 488 12.54 -32.10 9.64
CA ALA A 488 11.93 -31.44 8.49
C ALA A 488 10.46 -31.86 8.32
N LEU A 489 10.19 -33.16 8.41
CA LEU A 489 8.84 -33.70 8.33
C LEU A 489 7.92 -33.16 9.45
N MET A 490 8.44 -33.00 10.68
CA MET A 490 7.66 -32.40 11.78
C MET A 490 7.30 -30.94 11.51
N VAL A 491 8.22 -30.16 10.93
CA VAL A 491 7.97 -28.75 10.57
C VAL A 491 6.96 -28.66 9.43
N PHE A 492 7.09 -29.47 8.38
CA PHE A 492 6.10 -29.49 7.29
C PHE A 492 4.71 -29.93 7.77
N GLN A 493 4.62 -30.88 8.70
CA GLN A 493 3.35 -31.27 9.32
C GLN A 493 2.72 -30.13 10.11
N LEU A 494 3.52 -29.40 10.89
CA LEU A 494 3.05 -28.22 11.62
C LEU A 494 2.56 -27.14 10.64
N ASN A 495 3.30 -26.91 9.55
CA ASN A 495 2.90 -25.94 8.53
C ASN A 495 1.56 -26.31 7.88
N ALA A 496 1.38 -27.58 7.50
CA ALA A 496 0.13 -28.09 6.95
C ALA A 496 -1.05 -28.08 7.94
N GLU A 497 -0.78 -28.19 9.25
CA GLU A 497 -1.79 -28.03 10.30
C GLU A 497 -2.23 -26.56 10.45
N LEU A 498 -1.29 -25.63 10.39
CA LEU A 498 -1.54 -24.19 10.57
C LEU A 498 -2.17 -23.55 9.33
N PHE A 499 -1.83 -24.03 8.14
CA PHE A 499 -2.26 -23.47 6.85
C PHE A 499 -2.88 -24.53 5.92
N PRO A 500 -3.95 -25.25 6.35
CA PRO A 500 -4.47 -26.41 5.63
C PRO A 500 -5.07 -26.09 4.25
N GLU A 501 -5.36 -24.81 3.98
CA GLU A 501 -5.90 -24.33 2.71
C GLU A 501 -4.80 -23.95 1.70
N SER A 502 -3.52 -23.97 2.09
CA SER A 502 -2.41 -23.70 1.17
C SER A 502 -2.04 -24.96 0.40
N PRO A 503 -2.08 -24.99 -0.95
CA PRO A 503 -1.60 -26.14 -1.72
C PRO A 503 -0.10 -26.37 -1.51
N ASN A 504 0.67 -25.30 -1.34
CA ASN A 504 2.12 -25.32 -1.18
C ASN A 504 2.58 -26.10 0.08
N VAL A 505 1.86 -26.00 1.19
CA VAL A 505 2.24 -26.75 2.40
C VAL A 505 2.01 -28.26 2.25
N TRP A 506 1.02 -28.67 1.45
CA TRP A 506 0.80 -30.10 1.16
C TRP A 506 1.86 -30.65 0.20
N ASP A 507 2.26 -29.88 -0.80
CA ASP A 507 3.39 -30.22 -1.70
C ASP A 507 4.70 -30.38 -0.91
N SER A 508 5.01 -29.42 -0.04
CA SER A 508 6.22 -29.48 0.81
C SER A 508 6.18 -30.64 1.81
N LEU A 509 5.01 -30.95 2.38
CA LEU A 509 4.80 -32.11 3.24
C LEU A 509 4.97 -33.44 2.47
N ALA A 510 4.46 -33.51 1.25
CA ALA A 510 4.62 -34.67 0.37
C ALA A 510 6.11 -34.93 0.08
N GLU A 511 6.87 -33.89 -0.23
CA GLU A 511 8.32 -33.99 -0.44
C GLU A 511 9.04 -34.48 0.82
N GLY A 512 8.68 -33.94 1.99
CA GLY A 512 9.19 -34.40 3.27
C GLY A 512 8.98 -35.91 3.50
N TYR A 513 7.78 -36.41 3.20
CA TYR A 513 7.48 -37.86 3.30
C TYR A 513 8.28 -38.68 2.29
N TRP A 514 8.41 -38.21 1.04
CA TRP A 514 9.19 -38.91 0.02
C TRP A 514 10.65 -39.03 0.44
N LYS A 515 11.29 -37.94 0.86
CA LYS A 515 12.69 -37.97 1.33
C LYS A 515 12.85 -38.82 2.59
N ALA A 516 11.82 -38.94 3.43
CA ALA A 516 11.78 -39.86 4.57
C ALA A 516 11.52 -41.33 4.20
N GLY A 517 11.28 -41.65 2.93
CA GLY A 517 11.06 -43.01 2.41
C GLY A 517 9.61 -43.49 2.48
N ASN A 518 8.65 -42.62 2.82
CA ASN A 518 7.23 -42.97 2.84
C ASN A 518 6.56 -42.55 1.52
N HIS A 519 6.70 -43.39 0.50
CA HIS A 519 6.19 -43.11 -0.84
C HIS A 519 4.66 -43.07 -0.89
N GLU A 520 3.97 -43.87 -0.07
CA GLU A 520 2.51 -43.90 0.00
C GLU A 520 1.95 -42.54 0.40
N LYS A 521 2.43 -41.97 1.51
CA LYS A 521 2.01 -40.64 1.96
C LYS A 521 2.47 -39.52 1.05
N ALA A 522 3.64 -39.63 0.44
CA ALA A 522 4.09 -38.66 -0.54
C ALA A 522 3.12 -38.57 -1.72
N VAL A 523 2.70 -39.72 -2.28
CA VAL A 523 1.74 -39.76 -3.38
C VAL A 523 0.39 -39.16 -2.96
N GLU A 524 -0.10 -39.49 -1.76
CA GLU A 524 -1.35 -38.94 -1.21
C GLU A 524 -1.31 -37.41 -1.15
N TYR A 525 -0.26 -36.82 -0.59
CA TYR A 525 -0.21 -35.37 -0.37
C TYR A 525 0.14 -34.58 -1.64
N TYR A 526 0.93 -35.13 -2.56
CA TYR A 526 1.10 -34.51 -3.89
C TYR A 526 -0.23 -34.49 -4.66
N GLN A 527 -1.03 -35.56 -4.58
CA GLN A 527 -2.36 -35.55 -5.20
C GLN A 527 -3.27 -34.50 -4.57
N LYS A 528 -3.24 -34.37 -3.24
CA LYS A 528 -3.97 -33.31 -2.53
C LYS A 528 -3.56 -31.91 -3.00
N ALA A 529 -2.25 -31.65 -3.12
CA ALA A 529 -1.75 -30.36 -3.60
C ALA A 529 -2.24 -30.06 -5.03
N ILE A 530 -2.28 -31.08 -5.90
CA ILE A 530 -2.84 -30.96 -7.26
C ILE A 530 -4.34 -30.68 -7.23
N ASP A 531 -5.10 -31.34 -6.37
CA ASP A 531 -6.55 -31.14 -6.30
C ASP A 531 -6.91 -29.73 -5.81
N MET A 532 -6.05 -29.11 -5.00
CA MET A 532 -6.21 -27.75 -4.47
C MET A 532 -5.76 -26.66 -5.46
N ASP A 533 -4.78 -26.94 -6.31
CA ASP A 533 -4.25 -25.99 -7.31
C ASP A 533 -4.08 -26.64 -8.70
N PRO A 534 -5.16 -27.08 -9.38
CA PRO A 534 -5.04 -28.03 -10.51
C PRO A 534 -4.20 -27.55 -11.70
N GLU A 535 -4.16 -26.24 -11.92
CA GLU A 535 -3.50 -25.57 -13.05
C GLU A 535 -2.35 -24.65 -12.61
N GLY A 536 -2.17 -24.42 -11.31
CA GLY A 536 -1.14 -23.51 -10.83
C GLY A 536 0.23 -24.17 -10.61
N PRO A 537 1.21 -23.37 -10.16
CA PRO A 537 2.60 -23.78 -10.07
C PRO A 537 2.81 -24.95 -9.10
N THR A 538 1.98 -25.08 -8.06
CA THR A 538 2.11 -26.18 -7.10
C THR A 538 1.72 -27.51 -7.75
N ALA A 539 0.66 -27.58 -8.55
CA ALA A 539 0.35 -28.81 -9.28
C ALA A 539 1.42 -29.18 -10.31
N VAL A 540 2.03 -28.20 -10.98
CA VAL A 540 3.12 -28.46 -11.92
C VAL A 540 4.28 -29.15 -11.22
N ASN A 541 4.70 -28.65 -10.06
CA ASN A 541 5.74 -29.29 -9.24
C ASN A 541 5.31 -30.69 -8.79
N ALA A 542 4.14 -30.81 -8.15
CA ALA A 542 3.64 -32.07 -7.62
C ALA A 542 3.52 -33.17 -8.69
N ARG A 543 3.07 -32.84 -9.90
CA ARG A 543 3.01 -33.79 -11.04
C ARG A 543 4.40 -34.27 -11.46
N ALA A 544 5.39 -33.38 -11.48
CA ALA A 544 6.77 -33.73 -11.78
C ALA A 544 7.32 -34.72 -10.72
N MET A 545 7.10 -34.42 -9.44
CA MET A 545 7.56 -35.26 -8.33
C MET A 545 6.90 -36.64 -8.29
N LEU A 546 5.60 -36.73 -8.59
CA LEU A 546 4.90 -38.02 -8.77
C LEU A 546 5.51 -38.86 -9.90
N GLY A 547 6.01 -38.21 -10.95
CA GLY A 547 6.77 -38.86 -12.03
C GLY A 547 8.08 -39.48 -11.53
N GLU A 548 8.83 -38.76 -10.69
CA GLU A 548 10.08 -39.23 -10.10
C GLU A 548 9.86 -40.45 -9.18
N ILE A 549 8.86 -40.39 -8.28
CA ILE A 549 8.52 -41.50 -7.37
C ILE A 549 8.22 -42.79 -8.13
N ARG A 550 7.47 -42.70 -9.23
CA ARG A 550 7.16 -43.86 -10.10
C ARG A 550 8.40 -44.40 -10.79
N GLY A 551 9.33 -43.52 -11.17
CA GLY A 551 10.61 -43.89 -11.78
C GLY A 551 11.58 -44.59 -10.82
N ASP A 552 11.59 -44.19 -9.55
CA ASP A 552 12.40 -44.80 -8.50
C ASP A 552 11.88 -46.20 -8.11
N GLY A 553 10.56 -46.36 -7.98
CA GLY A 553 9.94 -47.66 -7.70
C GLY A 553 10.07 -48.69 -8.84
N ALA A 554 10.49 -48.28 -10.04
CA ALA A 554 10.77 -49.18 -11.17
C ALA A 554 12.24 -49.66 -11.23
N LYS A 555 13.11 -49.16 -10.35
CA LYS A 555 14.54 -49.50 -10.28
C LYS A 555 14.91 -50.44 -9.11
N GLU A 556 13.98 -50.69 -8.20
CA GLU A 556 14.06 -51.74 -7.16
C GLU A 556 13.47 -53.06 -7.68
#